data_AF-A0A1Y1R240-F1
#
_entry.id   AF-A0A1Y1R240-F1
#
_cell.length_a   1.000
_cell.length_b   1.000
_cell.length_c   1.000
_cell.angle_alpha   90.00
_cell.angle_beta   90.00
_cell.angle_gamma   90.00
#
_symmetry.space_group_name_H-M   'P 1'
#
loop_
_entity.id
_entity.type
_entity.pdbx_description
1 polymer ?
#
loop_
_entity_poly.entity_id
_entity_poly.type
_entity_poly.pdbx_seq_one_letter_code
_entity_poly.pdbx_strand_id
1 'polypeptide(L)'
;MGILLGVFVTLSSVGAGALGTAILILLYPVMSATRIVGTDLAHAVPLTLVGGLGHPYLGNVDFQLLGALLVGSLPAIYLGTRMGHKLPDVFLQRVLSILLLGLGIKYTLF
;
A
#
# COMPACT_ATOMS: atom_id res chain seq x y z
N MET A 1 -19.87 14.55 1.06
CA MET A 1 -19.34 13.29 0.49
C MET A 1 -17.84 13.10 0.72
N GLY A 2 -16.99 14.11 0.49
CA GLY A 2 -15.54 13.99 0.74
C GLY A 2 -15.14 13.69 2.20
N ILE A 3 -15.87 14.22 3.20
CA ILE A 3 -15.57 14.01 4.62
C ILE A 3 -15.80 12.56 5.05
N LEU A 4 -16.92 11.95 4.65
CA LEU A 4 -17.23 10.55 4.93
C LEU A 4 -16.17 9.63 4.31
N LEU A 5 -15.81 9.87 3.04
CA LEU A 5 -14.73 9.15 2.37
C LEU A 5 -13.38 9.34 3.07
N GLY A 6 -13.04 10.56 3.50
CA GLY A 6 -11.80 10.84 4.23
C GLY A 6 -11.69 10.06 5.54
N VAL A 7 -12.78 9.92 6.28
CA VAL A 7 -12.85 9.11 7.51
C VAL A 7 -12.64 7.61 7.21
N PHE A 8 -13.27 7.09 6.16
CA PHE A 8 -13.09 5.68 5.76
C PHE A 8 -11.66 5.39 5.28
N VAL A 9 -11.02 6.34 4.61
CA VAL A 9 -9.63 6.21 4.14
C VAL A 9 -8.63 6.20 5.28
N THR A 10 -8.75 7.12 6.25
CA THR A 10 -7.83 7.20 7.39
C THR A 10 -7.94 6.00 8.32
N LEU A 11 -9.14 5.43 8.46
CA LEU A 11 -9.36 4.22 9.27
C LEU A 11 -8.78 2.95 8.63
N SER A 12 -8.62 2.91 7.31
CA SER A 12 -8.29 1.66 6.60
C SER A 12 -6.80 1.29 6.64
N SER A 13 -5.89 2.18 7.06
CA SER A 13 -4.41 2.02 7.07
C SER A 13 -3.79 1.73 5.69
N VAL A 14 -4.30 0.74 4.94
CA VAL A 14 -4.00 0.38 3.55
C VAL A 14 -4.64 1.34 2.54
N GLY A 15 -5.73 2.03 2.93
CA GLY A 15 -6.57 2.83 2.05
C GLY A 15 -5.94 4.13 1.53
N ALA A 16 -4.96 4.70 2.22
CA ALA A 16 -4.41 6.02 1.88
C ALA A 16 -3.78 6.06 0.47
N GLY A 17 -3.16 4.97 0.01
CA GLY A 17 -2.50 4.91 -1.30
C GLY A 17 -3.47 4.74 -2.47
N ALA A 18 -4.30 3.70 -2.43
CA ALA A 18 -5.20 3.35 -3.54
C ALA A 18 -6.48 4.21 -3.57
N LEU A 19 -7.02 4.59 -2.42
CA LEU A 19 -8.19 5.48 -2.36
C LEU A 19 -7.77 6.95 -2.50
N GLY A 20 -6.58 7.33 -2.00
CA GLY A 20 -6.03 8.68 -2.18
C GLY A 20 -5.80 9.01 -3.65
N THR A 21 -5.26 8.07 -4.43
CA THR A 21 -5.11 8.20 -5.89
C THR A 21 -6.46 8.29 -6.60
N ALA A 22 -7.43 7.43 -6.26
CA ALA A 22 -8.77 7.49 -6.84
C ALA A 22 -9.51 8.81 -6.54
N ILE A 23 -9.41 9.31 -5.31
CA ILE A 23 -10.04 10.55 -4.88
C ILE A 23 -9.37 11.77 -5.53
N LEU A 24 -8.04 11.79 -5.63
CA LEU A 24 -7.34 12.92 -6.25
C LEU A 24 -7.57 13.00 -7.75
N ILE A 25 -7.72 11.88 -8.46
CA ILE A 25 -8.13 11.90 -9.88
C ILE A 25 -9.57 12.44 -10.02
N LEU A 26 -10.46 12.06 -9.09
CA LEU A 26 -11.85 12.53 -9.08
C LEU A 26 -11.96 14.04 -8.75
N LEU A 27 -11.10 14.54 -7.87
CA LEU A 27 -11.15 15.91 -7.34
C LEU A 27 -10.24 16.89 -8.09
N TYR A 28 -9.11 16.42 -8.62
CA TYR A 28 -8.07 17.16 -9.32
C TYR A 28 -7.47 16.31 -10.46
N PRO A 29 -8.06 16.31 -11.66
CA PRO A 29 -7.58 15.53 -12.81
C PRO A 29 -6.19 15.92 -13.33
N VAL A 30 -5.54 16.94 -12.75
CA VAL A 30 -4.26 17.52 -13.22
C VAL A 30 -3.10 17.31 -12.23
N MET A 31 -3.30 16.70 -11.05
CA MET A 31 -2.22 16.52 -10.04
C MET A 31 -1.86 15.06 -9.73
N SER A 32 -0.56 14.81 -9.59
CA SER A 32 0.06 13.48 -9.45
C SER A 32 -0.05 12.91 -8.03
N ALA A 33 -1.08 12.10 -7.79
CA ALA A 33 -1.29 11.38 -6.52
C ALA A 33 -0.12 10.46 -6.13
N THR A 34 0.68 10.03 -7.10
CA THR A 34 1.91 9.23 -6.92
C THR A 34 2.91 9.86 -5.96
N ARG A 35 2.98 11.20 -5.90
CA ARG A 35 3.90 11.92 -5.02
C ARG A 35 3.53 11.75 -3.54
N ILE A 36 2.24 11.80 -3.22
CA ILE A 36 1.75 11.72 -1.83
C ILE A 36 2.02 10.32 -1.26
N VAL A 37 1.70 9.28 -2.04
CA VAL A 37 1.95 7.88 -1.64
C VAL A 37 3.45 7.60 -1.50
N GLY A 38 4.26 8.14 -2.41
CA GLY A 38 5.72 8.03 -2.32
C GLY A 38 6.28 8.70 -1.06
N THR A 39 5.71 9.83 -0.64
CA THR A 39 6.17 10.56 0.55
C THR A 39 5.79 9.82 1.83
N ASP A 40 4.59 9.24 1.89
CA ASP A 40 4.14 8.38 3.00
C ASP A 40 5.02 7.14 3.13
N LEU A 41 5.26 6.43 2.03
CA LEU A 41 6.13 5.25 2.00
C LEU A 41 7.57 5.59 2.42
N ALA A 42 8.10 6.74 1.97
CA ALA A 42 9.44 7.20 2.33
C ALA A 42 9.62 7.46 3.84
N HIS A 43 8.54 7.79 4.57
CA HIS A 43 8.58 7.95 6.03
C HIS A 43 8.25 6.65 6.76
N ALA A 44 7.34 5.84 6.22
CA ALA A 44 6.95 4.56 6.78
C ALA A 44 8.10 3.55 6.78
N VAL A 45 8.93 3.52 5.72
CA VAL A 45 10.04 2.56 5.60
C VAL A 45 11.10 2.75 6.70
N PRO A 46 11.66 3.96 6.95
CA PRO A 46 12.58 4.19 8.06
C PRO A 46 11.97 3.84 9.42
N LEU A 47 10.71 4.22 9.65
CA LEU A 47 10.01 3.95 10.90
C LEU A 47 9.87 2.44 11.14
N THR A 48 9.47 1.70 10.10
CA THR A 48 9.31 0.24 10.15
C THR A 48 10.66 -0.46 10.30
N LEU A 49 11.73 0.08 9.69
CA LEU A 49 13.10 -0.42 9.88
C LEU A 49 13.54 -0.30 11.34
N VAL A 50 13.33 0.85 11.97
CA VAL A 50 13.69 1.06 13.38
C VAL A 50 12.89 0.14 14.29
N GLY A 51 11.58 0.02 14.06
CA GLY A 51 10.72 -0.92 14.82
C GLY A 51 11.11 -2.38 14.61
N GLY A 52 11.39 -2.77 13.37
CA GLY A 52 11.79 -4.13 12.98
C GLY A 52 13.19 -4.51 13.46
N LEU A 53 14.11 -3.56 13.61
CA LEU A 53 15.45 -3.77 14.19
C LEU A 53 15.45 -3.74 15.73
N GLY A 54 14.45 -3.12 16.35
CA GLY A 54 14.22 -3.17 17.80
C GLY A 54 13.52 -4.45 18.27
N HIS A 55 12.72 -5.08 17.40
CA HIS A 55 11.97 -6.31 17.70
C HIS A 55 12.81 -7.58 18.02
N PRO A 56 14.02 -7.80 17.47
CA PRO A 56 14.89 -8.94 17.79
C PRO A 56 15.29 -8.99 19.27
N TYR A 57 15.32 -7.85 19.95
CA TYR A 57 15.59 -7.77 21.39
C TYR A 57 14.49 -8.39 22.26
N LEU A 58 13.30 -8.65 21.71
CA LEU A 58 12.20 -9.34 22.41
C LEU A 58 12.29 -10.87 22.37
N GLY A 59 13.32 -11.45 21.73
CA GLY A 59 13.61 -12.90 21.79
C GLY A 59 12.66 -13.82 21.00
N ASN A 60 11.64 -13.29 20.34
CA ASN A 60 10.62 -14.06 19.59
C ASN A 60 10.72 -13.87 18.06
N VAL A 61 11.92 -13.63 17.53
CA VAL A 61 12.11 -13.43 16.08
C VAL A 61 12.47 -14.75 15.41
N ASP A 62 11.55 -15.23 14.58
CA ASP A 62 11.80 -16.34 13.65
C ASP A 62 12.57 -15.82 12.43
N PHE A 63 13.89 -16.00 12.45
CA PHE A 63 14.77 -15.60 11.36
C PHE A 63 14.53 -16.40 10.07
N GLN A 64 13.94 -17.59 10.14
CA GLN A 64 13.60 -18.40 8.97
C GLN A 64 12.37 -17.81 8.27
N LEU A 65 11.34 -17.42 9.02
CA LEU A 65 10.19 -16.68 8.48
C LEU A 65 10.61 -15.32 7.93
N LEU A 66 11.49 -14.60 8.64
CA LEU A 66 12.04 -13.33 8.16
C LEU A 66 12.77 -13.50 6.83
N GLY A 67 13.63 -14.51 6.70
CA GLY A 67 14.33 -14.83 5.46
C GLY A 67 13.36 -15.16 4.32
N ALA A 68 12.36 -15.99 4.57
CA ALA A 68 11.32 -16.32 3.58
C ALA A 68 10.52 -15.08 3.14
N LEU A 69 10.15 -14.21 4.09
CA LEU A 69 9.47 -12.94 3.80
C LEU A 69 10.35 -12.00 2.99
N LEU A 70 11.63 -11.84 3.32
CA LEU A 70 12.55 -10.98 2.57
C LEU A 70 12.75 -11.49 1.14
N VAL A 71 12.99 -12.80 0.97
CA VAL A 71 13.18 -13.41 -0.34
C VAL A 71 11.89 -13.40 -1.16
N GLY A 72 10.71 -13.44 -0.55
CA GLY A 72 9.44 -13.28 -1.26
C GLY A 72 9.15 -11.82 -1.64
N SER A 73 9.31 -10.90 -0.68
CA SER A 73 8.86 -9.51 -0.82
C SER A 73 9.82 -8.61 -1.59
N LEU A 74 11.14 -8.69 -1.37
CA LEU A 74 12.11 -7.83 -2.05
C LEU A 74 12.10 -8.00 -3.59
N PRO A 75 12.20 -9.22 -4.15
CA PRO A 75 12.12 -9.39 -5.60
C PRO A 75 10.72 -9.11 -6.14
N ALA A 76 9.66 -9.39 -5.38
CA ALA A 76 8.30 -9.05 -5.78
C ALA A 76 8.10 -7.53 -5.89
N ILE A 77 8.60 -6.74 -4.94
CA ILE A 77 8.56 -5.27 -4.98
C ILE A 77 9.42 -4.75 -6.14
N TYR A 78 10.63 -5.29 -6.33
CA TYR A 78 11.51 -4.87 -7.43
C TYR A 78 10.89 -5.13 -8.82
N LEU A 79 10.35 -6.33 -9.04
CA LEU A 79 9.67 -6.66 -10.29
C LEU A 79 8.37 -5.87 -10.45
N GLY A 80 7.58 -5.78 -9.39
CA GLY A 80 6.30 -5.04 -9.38
C GLY A 80 6.47 -3.56 -9.68
N THR A 81 7.46 -2.90 -9.08
CA THR A 81 7.76 -1.47 -9.34
C THR A 81 8.26 -1.24 -10.76
N ARG A 82 9.15 -2.11 -11.26
CA ARG A 82 9.68 -2.01 -12.63
C ARG A 82 8.62 -2.22 -13.70
N MET A 83 7.67 -3.14 -13.45
CA MET A 83 6.52 -3.37 -14.34
C MET A 83 5.47 -2.27 -14.20
N GLY A 84 5.21 -1.79 -12.98
CA GLY A 84 4.26 -0.71 -12.70
C GLY A 84 4.61 0.58 -13.42
N HIS A 85 5.89 0.90 -13.55
CA HIS A 85 6.35 2.12 -14.23
C HIS A 85 6.07 2.13 -15.76
N LYS A 86 5.78 0.97 -16.35
CA LYS A 86 5.45 0.80 -17.78
C LYS A 86 3.95 0.63 -18.03
N LEU A 87 3.13 0.54 -17.00
CA LEU A 87 1.69 0.31 -17.12
C LEU A 87 0.94 1.64 -17.09
N PRO A 88 -0.09 1.83 -17.93
CA PRO A 88 -0.94 3.01 -17.86
C PRO A 88 -1.67 3.05 -16.51
N ASP A 89 -1.71 4.23 -15.87
CA ASP A 89 -2.33 4.43 -14.54
C ASP A 89 -3.75 3.84 -14.44
N VAL A 90 -4.51 3.88 -15.54
CA VAL A 90 -5.87 3.31 -15.65
C VAL A 90 -5.90 1.79 -15.41
N PHE A 91 -4.87 1.06 -15.84
CA PHE A 91 -4.79 -0.39 -15.65
C PHE A 91 -4.48 -0.73 -14.19
N LEU A 92 -3.54 -0.01 -13.58
CA LEU A 92 -3.17 -0.19 -12.19
C LEU A 92 -4.36 0.09 -11.27
N GLN A 93 -5.11 1.17 -11.55
CA GLN A 93 -6.32 1.52 -10.82
C GLN A 93 -7.42 0.48 -10.99
N ARG A 94 -7.65 -0.05 -12.21
CA ARG A 94 -8.61 -1.15 -12.43
C ARG A 94 -8.28 -2.39 -11.62
N VAL A 95 -7.01 -2.80 -11.63
CA VAL A 95 -6.54 -3.96 -10.86
C VAL A 95 -6.75 -3.73 -9.36
N LEU A 96 -6.39 -2.54 -8.86
CA LEU A 96 -6.61 -2.16 -7.46
C LEU A 96 -8.09 -2.13 -7.09
N SER A 97 -8.96 -1.56 -7.92
CA SER A 97 -10.41 -1.52 -7.69
C SER A 97 -11.00 -2.92 -7.64
N ILE A 98 -10.60 -3.82 -8.53
CA ILE A 98 -11.04 -5.23 -8.52
C ILE A 98 -10.54 -5.94 -7.26
N LEU A 99 -9.29 -5.72 -6.86
CA LEU A 99 -8.71 -6.30 -5.64
C LEU A 99 -9.44 -5.81 -4.38
N LEU A 100 -9.65 -4.51 -4.25
CA LEU A 100 -10.36 -3.92 -3.10
C LEU A 100 -11.81 -4.38 -3.04
N LEU A 101 -12.49 -4.46 -4.18
CA LEU A 101 -13.85 -4.97 -4.26
C LEU A 101 -13.90 -6.45 -3.84
N GLY A 102 -12.97 -7.27 -4.33
CA GLY A 102 -12.86 -8.67 -3.93
C GLY A 102 -12.54 -8.85 -2.44
N LEU A 103 -11.64 -8.03 -1.88
CA LEU A 103 -11.33 -8.03 -0.45
C LEU A 103 -12.55 -7.64 0.38
N GLY A 104 -13.25 -6.57 -0.02
CA GLY A 104 -14.45 -6.09 0.65
C GLY A 104 -15.55 -7.15 0.71
N ILE A 105 -15.76 -7.87 -0.39
CA ILE A 105 -16.73 -8.99 -0.45
C ILE A 105 -16.29 -10.13 0.49
N LYS A 106 -14.99 -10.47 0.53
CA LYS A 106 -14.48 -11.53 1.40
C LYS A 106 -14.67 -11.20 2.89
N TYR A 107 -14.39 -9.96 3.30
CA TYR A 107 -14.51 -9.54 4.70
C TYR A 107 -15.95 -9.26 5.16
N THR A 108 -16.91 -9.10 4.24
CA THR A 108 -18.33 -9.01 4.61
C THR A 108 -19.03 -10.37 4.67
N LEU A 109 -18.46 -11.40 4.04
CA LEU A 109 -19.00 -12.77 4.01
C LEU A 109 -18.40 -13.71 5.07
N PHE A 110 -17.46 -13.24 5.89
CA PHE A 110 -16.82 -13.96 7.00
C PHE A 110 -16.79 -13.08 8.25
#